data_AF-A0A9J7NB65-F1
#
_entry.id   AF-A0A9J7NB65-F1
#
_cell.length_a   1.000
_cell.length_b   1.000
_cell.length_c   1.000
_cell.angle_alpha   90.00
_cell.angle_beta   90.00
_cell.angle_gamma   90.00
#
_symmetry.space_group_name_H-M   'P 1'
#
loop_
_entity.id
_entity.type
_entity.pdbx_description
1 polymer ?
#
loop_
_entity_poly.entity_id
_entity_poly.type
_entity_poly.pdbx_seq_one_letter_code
_entity_poly.pdbx_strand_id
1 'polypeptide(L)'
;METVVVALQKQVPEMEPVFVAVKNTTTFDHGLGSVLNPASSCLLIKQNNPSSQDGAYFLIGKDGTIYQAYCDMTTAGGGWTLVSSVHEDDMYGKCTAGDRWSSTRGNNPHYPEGDGNWANVHTFGSMGSATTDDYKNPGYFSISASNVMLWHVPNNVPLKEYKTAAYLRYRTSTGFLDSYGGNLHSLFKDHFPIGYNLGTYTHDNGPAIPIVYEQGSDHPVQSMLPPNIASRKEAIPGFVQFRVFNLERACHAVCPGVNFVGPNAEHVCIGGGGYWPEGEPRQCGDYASKDWNGYGTRKEWSSNKRVIESTILFFYR
;
A
#
# COMPACT_ATOMS: atom_id res chain seq x y z
N MET A 1 -11.22 -84.37 29.43
CA MET A 1 -10.43 -83.18 29.80
C MET A 1 -9.64 -82.85 28.55
N GLU A 2 -10.23 -82.02 27.68
CA GLU A 2 -9.87 -80.59 27.47
C GLU A 2 -9.05 -80.52 26.16
N THR A 3 -9.34 -79.75 25.11
CA THR A 3 -10.35 -78.72 24.80
C THR A 3 -10.24 -78.48 23.28
N VAL A 4 -11.25 -78.79 22.46
CA VAL A 4 -12.13 -77.85 21.71
C VAL A 4 -11.57 -76.43 21.51
N VAL A 5 -11.25 -76.03 20.27
CA VAL A 5 -11.73 -74.80 19.54
C VAL A 5 -11.42 -75.03 18.03
N VAL A 6 -12.33 -75.56 17.20
CA VAL A 6 -13.42 -74.91 16.45
C VAL A 6 -12.96 -73.89 15.36
N ALA A 7 -13.30 -74.27 14.12
CA ALA A 7 -13.79 -73.46 12.99
C ALA A 7 -12.82 -72.84 11.95
N LEU A 8 -12.89 -73.43 10.75
CA LEU A 8 -13.23 -72.78 9.47
C LEU A 8 -12.34 -71.61 9.00
N GLN A 9 -11.26 -71.93 8.29
CA GLN A 9 -10.70 -71.02 7.27
C GLN A 9 -11.31 -71.35 5.91
N LYS A 10 -12.45 -70.71 5.61
CA LYS A 10 -12.98 -70.57 4.25
C LYS A 10 -12.56 -69.21 3.70
N GLN A 11 -11.89 -69.25 2.54
CA GLN A 11 -11.92 -68.29 1.43
C GLN A 11 -12.08 -66.80 1.77
N VAL A 12 -10.97 -66.06 1.70
CA VAL A 12 -10.98 -64.61 1.47
C VAL A 12 -10.31 -64.38 0.11
N PRO A 13 -10.99 -63.79 -0.89
CA PRO A 13 -10.33 -63.39 -2.13
C PRO A 13 -9.52 -62.11 -1.88
N GLU A 14 -8.29 -62.07 -2.40
CA GLU A 14 -7.45 -60.87 -2.47
C GLU A 14 -8.22 -59.76 -3.22
N MET A 15 -8.44 -58.63 -2.54
CA MET A 15 -8.86 -57.39 -3.19
C MET A 15 -7.60 -56.67 -3.67
N GLU A 16 -7.37 -56.65 -4.98
CA GLU A 16 -6.41 -55.72 -5.58
C GLU A 16 -6.87 -54.26 -5.33
N PRO A 17 -5.96 -53.34 -4.99
CA PRO A 17 -6.31 -51.94 -4.84
C PRO A 17 -6.61 -51.36 -6.23
N VAL A 18 -7.87 -51.01 -6.47
CA VAL A 18 -8.26 -50.18 -7.61
C VAL A 18 -7.71 -48.78 -7.37
N PHE A 19 -6.61 -48.44 -8.03
CA PHE A 19 -6.14 -47.06 -8.11
C PHE A 19 -7.12 -46.24 -8.95
N VAL A 20 -8.02 -45.54 -8.28
CA VAL A 20 -8.85 -44.52 -8.91
C VAL A 20 -7.94 -43.32 -9.18
N ALA A 21 -7.63 -43.09 -10.46
CA ALA A 21 -7.01 -41.84 -10.89
C ALA A 21 -7.99 -40.69 -10.62
N VAL A 22 -7.76 -39.93 -9.55
CA VAL A 22 -8.42 -38.65 -9.34
C VAL A 22 -7.95 -37.71 -10.44
N LYS A 23 -8.77 -37.54 -11.47
CA LYS A 23 -8.62 -36.39 -12.37
C LYS A 23 -8.84 -35.14 -11.52
N ASN A 24 -7.79 -34.35 -11.31
CA ASN A 24 -7.90 -33.00 -10.76
C ASN A 24 -8.74 -32.15 -11.72
N THR A 25 -10.06 -32.23 -11.60
CA THR A 25 -10.93 -31.13 -12.00
C THR A 25 -10.66 -30.02 -11.00
N THR A 26 -10.02 -28.95 -11.44
CA THR A 26 -9.97 -27.69 -10.68
C THR A 26 -11.40 -27.23 -10.47
N THR A 27 -12.00 -27.61 -9.36
CA THR A 27 -13.31 -27.12 -8.94
C THR A 27 -13.11 -25.65 -8.57
N PHE A 28 -13.56 -24.75 -9.43
CA PHE A 28 -13.60 -23.32 -9.13
C PHE A 28 -14.50 -23.12 -7.91
N ASP A 29 -13.91 -22.72 -6.77
CA ASP A 29 -14.66 -22.41 -5.57
C ASP A 29 -15.18 -20.97 -5.67
N HIS A 30 -16.43 -20.83 -6.12
CA HIS A 30 -17.11 -19.54 -6.22
C HIS A 30 -17.37 -18.88 -4.85
N GLY A 31 -17.18 -19.60 -3.73
CA GLY A 31 -17.33 -19.08 -2.38
C GLY A 31 -16.06 -18.47 -1.79
N LEU A 32 -14.91 -18.57 -2.47
CA LEU A 32 -13.64 -18.04 -1.99
C LEU A 32 -13.66 -16.50 -1.93
N GLY A 33 -13.24 -15.94 -0.80
CA GLY A 33 -13.34 -14.51 -0.50
C GLY A 33 -14.62 -14.12 0.24
N SER A 34 -15.39 -15.09 0.75
CA SER A 34 -16.57 -14.86 1.60
C SER A 34 -16.23 -14.94 3.10
N VAL A 35 -17.16 -14.54 3.97
CA VAL A 35 -17.00 -14.60 5.43
C VAL A 35 -16.58 -15.99 5.91
N LEU A 36 -17.19 -17.03 5.35
CA LEU A 36 -17.00 -18.43 5.76
C LEU A 36 -15.83 -19.11 5.05
N ASN A 37 -15.28 -18.46 4.01
CA ASN A 37 -14.16 -18.97 3.22
C ASN A 37 -13.27 -17.79 2.76
N PRO A 38 -12.59 -17.11 3.70
CA PRO A 38 -11.76 -15.96 3.39
C PRO A 38 -10.50 -16.38 2.61
N ALA A 39 -10.08 -15.55 1.66
CA ALA A 39 -8.91 -15.82 0.83
C ALA A 39 -7.64 -15.15 1.38
N SER A 40 -6.45 -15.62 1.03
CA SER A 40 -5.21 -14.94 1.44
C SER A 40 -4.94 -13.63 0.68
N SER A 41 -5.54 -13.44 -0.50
CA SER A 41 -5.41 -12.22 -1.31
C SER A 41 -6.50 -12.13 -2.38
N CYS A 42 -6.70 -10.93 -2.94
CA CYS A 42 -7.58 -10.74 -4.10
C CYS A 42 -7.08 -11.49 -5.34
N LEU A 43 -5.75 -11.65 -5.50
CA LEU A 43 -5.16 -12.41 -6.59
C LEU A 43 -5.59 -13.88 -6.55
N LEU A 44 -5.58 -14.50 -5.36
CA LEU A 44 -6.04 -15.88 -5.20
C LEU A 44 -7.52 -16.02 -5.59
N ILE A 45 -8.36 -15.08 -5.19
CA ILE A 45 -9.78 -15.05 -5.60
C ILE A 45 -9.89 -14.93 -7.12
N LYS A 46 -9.13 -14.03 -7.75
CA LYS A 46 -9.19 -13.82 -9.20
C LYS A 46 -8.75 -15.04 -10.00
N GLN A 47 -7.72 -15.75 -9.52
CA GLN A 47 -7.26 -16.99 -10.14
C GLN A 47 -8.28 -18.13 -10.01
N ASN A 48 -8.97 -18.23 -8.87
CA ASN A 48 -10.02 -19.24 -8.65
C ASN A 48 -11.36 -18.87 -9.26
N ASN A 49 -11.62 -17.59 -9.50
CA ASN A 49 -12.83 -17.13 -10.16
C ASN A 49 -12.48 -15.97 -11.10
N PRO A 50 -12.10 -16.26 -12.36
CA PRO A 50 -11.75 -15.21 -13.33
C PRO A 50 -12.88 -14.22 -13.62
N SER A 51 -14.14 -14.59 -13.33
CA SER A 51 -15.31 -13.72 -13.46
C SER A 51 -15.60 -12.83 -12.25
N SER A 52 -14.79 -12.93 -11.18
CA SER A 52 -14.90 -12.06 -10.00
C SER A 52 -14.83 -10.58 -10.41
N GLN A 53 -15.64 -9.77 -9.76
CA GLN A 53 -15.83 -8.34 -10.06
C GLN A 53 -15.16 -7.48 -8.99
N ASP A 54 -14.91 -6.22 -9.30
CA ASP A 54 -14.41 -5.27 -8.32
C ASP A 54 -15.38 -5.18 -7.12
N GLY A 55 -14.85 -5.13 -5.90
CA GLY A 55 -15.71 -5.05 -4.72
C GLY A 55 -15.03 -5.47 -3.42
N ALA A 56 -15.84 -5.51 -2.36
CA ALA A 56 -15.40 -5.97 -1.04
C ALA A 56 -15.34 -7.50 -0.97
N TYR A 57 -14.24 -8.02 -0.43
CA TYR A 57 -14.04 -9.43 -0.16
C TYR A 57 -13.50 -9.62 1.26
N PHE A 58 -13.72 -10.81 1.82
CA PHE A 58 -13.12 -11.25 3.07
C PHE A 58 -11.81 -11.96 2.80
N LEU A 59 -10.76 -11.49 3.47
CA LEU A 59 -9.42 -12.02 3.40
C LEU A 59 -8.95 -12.51 4.78
N ILE A 60 -7.94 -13.36 4.80
CA ILE A 60 -7.30 -13.88 6.01
C ILE A 60 -5.79 -13.66 5.96
N GLY A 61 -5.26 -13.01 7.00
CA GLY A 61 -3.84 -12.77 7.18
C GLY A 61 -3.09 -14.05 7.60
N LYS A 62 -1.75 -14.00 7.54
CA LYS A 62 -0.89 -15.11 7.97
C LYS A 62 -1.04 -15.46 9.47
N ASP A 63 -1.48 -14.51 10.27
CA ASP A 63 -1.80 -14.64 11.70
C ASP A 63 -3.20 -15.23 11.96
N GLY A 64 -3.99 -15.48 10.91
CA GLY A 64 -5.36 -15.95 11.00
C GLY A 64 -6.40 -14.83 11.15
N THR A 65 -5.99 -13.56 11.16
CA THR A 65 -6.92 -12.43 11.28
C THR A 65 -7.76 -12.33 10.02
N ILE A 66 -9.09 -12.41 10.17
CA ILE A 66 -10.05 -12.18 9.07
C ILE A 66 -10.35 -10.68 8.98
N TYR A 67 -10.27 -10.13 7.77
CA TYR A 67 -10.55 -8.72 7.51
C TYR A 67 -11.23 -8.53 6.16
N GLN A 68 -11.91 -7.40 5.97
CA GLN A 68 -12.42 -7.00 4.66
C GLN A 68 -11.43 -6.10 3.93
N ALA A 69 -11.29 -6.31 2.63
CA ALA A 69 -10.55 -5.44 1.74
C ALA A 69 -11.30 -5.24 0.42
N TYR A 70 -11.08 -4.08 -0.20
CA TYR A 70 -11.54 -3.84 -1.56
C TYR A 70 -10.57 -4.48 -2.56
N CYS A 71 -11.11 -5.26 -3.49
CA CYS A 71 -10.38 -5.88 -4.57
C CYS A 71 -10.68 -5.17 -5.89
N ASP A 72 -9.64 -4.75 -6.61
CA ASP A 72 -9.76 -4.45 -8.04
C ASP A 72 -9.47 -5.72 -8.84
N MET A 73 -10.53 -6.29 -9.40
CA MET A 73 -10.57 -7.52 -10.18
C MET A 73 -10.51 -7.26 -11.69
N THR A 74 -10.24 -6.02 -12.11
CA THR A 74 -10.26 -5.62 -13.52
C THR A 74 -8.89 -5.19 -14.03
N THR A 75 -8.18 -4.33 -13.28
CA THR A 75 -6.95 -3.68 -13.78
C THR A 75 -5.86 -4.69 -14.10
N ALA A 76 -5.37 -4.68 -15.35
CA ALA A 76 -4.33 -5.59 -15.85
C ALA A 76 -4.60 -7.08 -15.53
N GLY A 77 -5.86 -7.52 -15.62
CA GLY A 77 -6.28 -8.89 -15.29
C GLY A 77 -6.83 -9.07 -13.87
N GLY A 78 -6.80 -8.01 -13.05
CA GLY A 78 -7.35 -8.01 -11.70
C GLY A 78 -6.43 -8.59 -10.63
N GLY A 79 -7.01 -8.84 -9.45
CA GLY A 79 -6.33 -9.45 -8.31
C GLY A 79 -5.63 -8.47 -7.37
N TRP A 80 -5.91 -7.16 -7.48
CA TRP A 80 -5.27 -6.14 -6.66
C TRP A 80 -6.01 -5.96 -5.33
N THR A 81 -5.30 -6.07 -4.21
CA THR A 81 -5.85 -5.89 -2.86
C THR A 81 -5.54 -4.49 -2.34
N LEU A 82 -6.56 -3.69 -1.98
CA LEU A 82 -6.37 -2.44 -1.23
C LEU A 82 -5.82 -2.78 0.16
N VAL A 83 -4.64 -2.28 0.52
CA VAL A 83 -3.96 -2.60 1.78
C VAL A 83 -3.80 -1.40 2.71
N SER A 84 -3.71 -0.19 2.15
CA SER A 84 -3.63 1.03 2.94
C SER A 84 -4.09 2.26 2.15
N SER A 85 -4.31 3.36 2.86
CA SER A 85 -4.47 4.70 2.32
C SER A 85 -3.72 5.70 3.18
N VAL A 86 -3.15 6.71 2.54
CA VAL A 86 -2.62 7.91 3.22
C VAL A 86 -3.62 9.03 2.94
N HIS A 87 -4.23 9.51 4.02
CA HIS A 87 -5.20 10.59 4.03
C HIS A 87 -4.61 11.76 4.83
N GLU A 88 -4.94 12.98 4.41
CA GLU A 88 -4.58 14.18 5.13
C GLU A 88 -5.86 14.81 5.67
N ASP A 89 -5.99 14.87 7.00
CA ASP A 89 -7.20 15.34 7.68
C ASP A 89 -7.15 16.83 8.04
N ASP A 90 -5.99 17.35 8.42
CA ASP A 90 -5.78 18.77 8.69
C ASP A 90 -4.36 19.22 8.34
N MET A 91 -4.20 19.78 7.15
CA MET A 91 -2.94 20.32 6.67
C MET A 91 -2.34 21.42 7.57
N TYR A 92 -3.13 22.07 8.42
CA TYR A 92 -2.63 23.03 9.40
C TYR A 92 -2.22 22.39 10.73
N GLY A 93 -2.73 21.20 11.02
CA GLY A 93 -2.26 20.31 12.08
C GLY A 93 -0.89 19.77 11.67
N LYS A 94 0.14 20.00 12.49
CA LYS A 94 1.50 19.56 12.17
C LYS A 94 1.93 18.44 13.09
N CYS A 95 1.88 17.21 12.58
CA CYS A 95 2.11 15.98 13.33
C CYS A 95 1.18 15.86 14.55
N THR A 96 -0.11 16.04 14.29
CA THR A 96 -1.21 16.01 15.26
C THR A 96 -2.00 14.70 15.19
N ALA A 97 -3.12 14.63 15.90
CA ALA A 97 -4.00 13.47 15.81
C ALA A 97 -4.56 13.38 14.39
N GLY A 98 -4.26 12.29 13.67
CA GLY A 98 -4.58 12.13 12.25
C GLY A 98 -3.35 11.73 11.45
N ASP A 99 -2.19 12.33 11.76
CA ASP A 99 -0.90 12.16 11.07
C ASP A 99 -0.22 10.80 11.35
N ARG A 100 -0.89 9.70 11.03
CA ARG A 100 -0.44 8.34 11.38
C ARG A 100 0.68 7.86 10.48
N TRP A 101 0.82 8.39 9.28
CA TRP A 101 1.90 8.01 8.36
C TRP A 101 3.17 8.83 8.55
N SER A 102 3.18 9.74 9.52
CA SER A 102 4.33 10.50 9.99
C SER A 102 4.46 10.38 11.51
N SER A 103 3.90 11.30 12.29
CA SER A 103 3.92 11.28 13.76
C SER A 103 2.65 11.90 14.34
N THR A 104 2.02 11.22 15.29
CA THR A 104 0.90 11.78 16.07
C THR A 104 1.36 12.44 17.38
N ARG A 105 2.67 12.59 17.56
CA ARG A 105 3.32 13.07 18.79
C ARG A 105 4.06 14.38 18.60
N GLY A 106 3.66 15.16 17.60
CA GLY A 106 4.34 16.37 17.17
C GLY A 106 5.64 16.08 16.42
N ASN A 107 6.28 17.17 16.01
CA ASN A 107 7.62 17.16 15.42
C ASN A 107 8.66 17.01 16.54
N ASN A 108 9.31 15.86 16.66
CA ASN A 108 10.16 15.55 17.82
C ASN A 108 11.46 14.82 17.42
N PRO A 109 12.64 15.41 17.66
CA PRO A 109 13.92 14.80 17.29
C PRO A 109 14.25 13.55 18.13
N HIS A 110 13.62 13.38 19.31
CA HIS A 110 13.74 12.17 20.13
C HIS A 110 12.80 11.05 19.70
N TYR A 111 11.97 11.30 18.68
CA TYR A 111 11.08 10.31 18.08
C TYR A 111 11.30 10.24 16.56
N PRO A 112 12.54 9.97 16.11
CA PRO A 112 12.94 10.17 14.72
C PRO A 112 12.19 9.28 13.73
N GLU A 113 11.74 8.10 14.15
CA GLU A 113 10.93 7.17 13.35
C GLU A 113 9.45 7.55 13.21
N GLY A 114 8.97 8.51 14.01
CA GLY A 114 7.55 8.85 14.07
C GLY A 114 6.70 7.67 14.55
N ASP A 115 5.45 7.59 14.14
CA ASP A 115 4.54 6.51 14.56
C ASP A 115 4.97 5.13 14.04
N GLY A 116 5.87 5.08 13.06
CA GLY A 116 6.46 3.84 12.54
C GLY A 116 5.48 2.95 11.77
N ASN A 117 4.31 3.48 11.39
CA ASN A 117 3.22 2.71 10.77
C ASN A 117 3.57 2.09 9.41
N TRP A 118 4.62 2.55 8.76
CA TRP A 118 5.17 1.93 7.55
C TRP A 118 5.87 0.59 7.80
N ALA A 119 6.39 0.34 9.00
CA ALA A 119 7.22 -0.83 9.32
C ALA A 119 6.74 -1.62 10.54
N ASN A 120 5.57 -1.30 11.09
CA ASN A 120 4.93 -2.02 12.18
C ASN A 120 3.68 -2.81 11.70
N VAL A 121 3.05 -3.54 12.63
CA VAL A 121 1.85 -4.35 12.37
C VAL A 121 0.55 -3.69 12.85
N HIS A 122 0.58 -2.42 13.25
CA HIS A 122 -0.63 -1.70 13.63
C HIS A 122 -1.56 -1.54 12.42
N THR A 123 -2.86 -1.62 12.65
CA THR A 123 -3.93 -1.45 11.65
C THR A 123 -4.92 -0.42 12.14
N PHE A 124 -5.53 0.31 11.22
CA PHE A 124 -6.50 1.37 11.52
C PHE A 124 -7.42 1.61 10.33
N GLY A 125 -8.54 2.28 10.61
CA GLY A 125 -9.55 2.62 9.61
C GLY A 125 -10.30 1.41 9.05
N SER A 126 -11.07 1.65 7.99
CA SER A 126 -11.81 0.64 7.25
C SER A 126 -11.76 0.92 5.75
N MET A 127 -11.90 -0.12 4.91
CA MET A 127 -11.89 0.08 3.45
C MET A 127 -13.00 1.02 2.97
N GLY A 128 -14.12 1.11 3.69
CA GLY A 128 -15.26 1.94 3.32
C GLY A 128 -15.05 3.44 3.59
N SER A 129 -14.09 3.76 4.45
CA SER A 129 -13.74 5.11 4.92
C SER A 129 -12.32 5.51 4.51
N ALA A 130 -11.70 4.78 3.57
CA ALA A 130 -10.28 4.94 3.23
C ALA A 130 -9.94 6.30 2.60
N THR A 131 -10.95 7.06 2.15
CA THR A 131 -10.81 8.43 1.61
C THR A 131 -11.34 9.51 2.56
N THR A 132 -11.66 9.15 3.81
CA THR A 132 -12.13 10.08 4.86
C THR A 132 -11.24 10.05 6.10
N ASP A 133 -10.43 8.99 6.26
CA ASP A 133 -9.40 8.83 7.28
C ASP A 133 -8.39 7.81 6.75
N ASP A 134 -7.25 7.68 7.40
CA ASP A 134 -6.26 6.68 7.06
C ASP A 134 -6.80 5.26 7.15
N TYR A 135 -6.27 4.40 6.28
CA TYR A 135 -6.57 2.99 6.27
C TYR A 135 -5.28 2.17 6.25
N LYS A 136 -5.22 1.12 7.06
CA LYS A 136 -4.19 0.08 6.97
C LYS A 136 -4.77 -1.23 7.49
N ASN A 137 -4.75 -2.27 6.66
CA ASN A 137 -5.26 -3.59 7.04
C ASN A 137 -4.13 -4.63 7.20
N PRO A 138 -4.42 -5.83 7.75
CA PRO A 138 -3.41 -6.87 7.91
C PRO A 138 -2.73 -7.32 6.61
N GLY A 139 -3.38 -7.11 5.46
CA GLY A 139 -2.80 -7.39 4.14
C GLY A 139 -1.52 -6.59 3.85
N TYR A 140 -1.38 -5.40 4.44
CA TYR A 140 -0.21 -4.53 4.27
C TYR A 140 1.12 -5.22 4.62
N PHE A 141 1.12 -6.04 5.67
CA PHE A 141 2.31 -6.74 6.17
C PHE A 141 2.25 -8.26 5.98
N SER A 142 1.10 -8.84 5.64
CA SER A 142 0.95 -10.29 5.50
C SER A 142 0.95 -10.80 4.05
N ILE A 143 0.44 -10.02 3.08
CA ILE A 143 0.42 -10.43 1.67
C ILE A 143 1.85 -10.44 1.11
N SER A 144 2.17 -11.50 0.39
CA SER A 144 3.36 -11.57 -0.47
C SER A 144 2.94 -11.21 -1.89
N ALA A 145 3.36 -10.03 -2.34
CA ALA A 145 3.04 -9.42 -3.62
C ALA A 145 4.32 -9.07 -4.38
N SER A 146 4.18 -8.82 -5.67
CA SER A 146 5.32 -8.46 -6.53
C SER A 146 5.25 -6.99 -6.96
N ASN A 147 4.06 -6.37 -6.97
CA ASN A 147 3.85 -5.01 -7.44
C ASN A 147 2.94 -4.18 -6.53
N VAL A 148 3.05 -2.86 -6.67
CA VAL A 148 2.10 -1.90 -6.08
C VAL A 148 1.30 -1.17 -7.16
N MET A 149 0.07 -0.81 -6.82
CA MET A 149 -0.76 0.11 -7.59
C MET A 149 -1.23 1.24 -6.66
N LEU A 150 -1.21 2.47 -7.16
CA LEU A 150 -1.61 3.65 -6.42
C LEU A 150 -2.74 4.36 -7.16
N TRP A 151 -3.79 4.74 -6.42
CA TRP A 151 -4.86 5.61 -6.92
C TRP A 151 -4.88 6.91 -6.13
N HIS A 152 -5.01 8.03 -6.84
CA HIS A 152 -5.25 9.34 -6.24
C HIS A 152 -6.74 9.63 -6.34
N VAL A 153 -7.43 9.60 -5.21
CA VAL A 153 -8.89 9.71 -5.11
C VAL A 153 -9.23 10.95 -4.28
N PRO A 154 -10.12 11.85 -4.75
CA PRO A 154 -10.56 12.97 -3.92
C PRO A 154 -11.05 12.51 -2.54
N ASN A 155 -10.85 13.34 -1.51
CA ASN A 155 -11.36 13.04 -0.17
C ASN A 155 -12.89 12.93 -0.18
N ASN A 156 -13.45 12.19 0.78
CA ASN A 156 -14.90 12.00 0.98
C ASN A 156 -15.64 11.30 -0.17
N VAL A 157 -14.93 10.62 -1.08
CA VAL A 157 -15.56 9.75 -2.08
C VAL A 157 -16.10 8.48 -1.39
N PRO A 158 -17.26 7.93 -1.77
CA PRO A 158 -17.71 6.64 -1.24
C PRO A 158 -17.02 5.46 -1.93
N LEU A 159 -16.85 4.33 -1.24
CA LEU A 159 -16.15 3.12 -1.73
C LEU A 159 -16.53 2.70 -3.16
N LYS A 160 -17.83 2.74 -3.50
CA LYS A 160 -18.35 2.35 -4.82
C LYS A 160 -17.80 3.21 -5.97
N GLU A 161 -17.32 4.41 -5.67
CA GLU A 161 -16.87 5.41 -6.63
C GLU A 161 -15.34 5.62 -6.60
N TYR A 162 -14.59 4.94 -5.71
CA TYR A 162 -13.13 5.10 -5.62
C TYR A 162 -12.45 5.02 -6.99
N LYS A 163 -12.78 3.97 -7.75
CA LYS A 163 -12.15 3.72 -9.05
C LYS A 163 -12.52 4.76 -10.11
N THR A 164 -13.78 5.20 -10.14
CA THR A 164 -14.29 6.15 -11.13
C THR A 164 -13.90 7.59 -10.81
N ALA A 165 -13.80 7.94 -9.53
CA ALA A 165 -13.36 9.25 -9.05
C ALA A 165 -11.83 9.42 -9.07
N ALA A 166 -11.07 8.32 -9.04
CA ALA A 166 -9.63 8.35 -9.13
C ALA A 166 -9.18 9.07 -10.42
N TYR A 167 -8.48 10.18 -10.27
CA TYR A 167 -8.02 10.97 -11.42
C TYR A 167 -6.65 10.56 -11.92
N LEU A 168 -5.92 9.81 -11.09
CA LEU A 168 -4.63 9.24 -11.42
C LEU A 168 -4.60 7.81 -10.89
N ARG A 169 -4.34 6.84 -11.76
CA ARG A 169 -4.18 5.42 -11.41
C ARG A 169 -3.00 4.86 -12.15
N TYR A 170 -2.05 4.29 -11.43
CA TYR A 170 -0.86 3.69 -12.02
C TYR A 170 -0.33 2.57 -11.14
N ARG A 171 0.50 1.72 -11.73
CA ARG A 171 1.07 0.56 -11.05
C ARG A 171 2.49 0.30 -11.49
N THR A 172 3.26 -0.38 -10.66
CA THR A 172 4.50 -1.01 -11.10
C THR A 172 4.19 -2.28 -11.91
N SER A 173 5.16 -2.74 -12.70
CA SER A 173 5.01 -3.95 -13.53
C SER A 173 6.24 -4.86 -13.51
N THR A 174 7.26 -4.53 -12.74
CA THR A 174 8.58 -5.17 -12.77
C THR A 174 8.76 -6.28 -11.73
N GLY A 175 7.80 -6.44 -10.81
CA GLY A 175 7.94 -7.41 -9.71
C GLY A 175 8.91 -6.96 -8.61
N PHE A 176 9.15 -5.65 -8.47
CA PHE A 176 10.21 -5.14 -7.59
C PHE A 176 10.10 -5.60 -6.12
N LEU A 177 8.88 -5.82 -5.61
CA LEU A 177 8.69 -6.26 -4.23
C LEU A 177 9.29 -7.65 -3.96
N ASP A 178 9.47 -8.50 -4.97
CA ASP A 178 10.09 -9.82 -4.82
C ASP A 178 11.52 -9.71 -4.25
N SER A 179 12.21 -8.60 -4.54
CA SER A 179 13.56 -8.32 -4.02
C SER A 179 13.57 -7.65 -2.64
N TYR A 180 12.39 -7.26 -2.11
CA TYR A 180 12.24 -6.49 -0.88
C TYR A 180 11.24 -7.11 0.10
N GLY A 181 11.15 -8.44 0.13
CA GLY A 181 10.32 -9.19 1.09
C GLY A 181 8.83 -9.30 0.74
N GLY A 182 8.42 -8.82 -0.43
CA GLY A 182 7.09 -9.02 -0.99
C GLY A 182 6.02 -8.03 -0.53
N ASN A 183 6.35 -7.00 0.25
CA ASN A 183 5.42 -5.93 0.62
C ASN A 183 6.15 -4.69 1.13
N LEU A 184 5.45 -3.55 1.24
CA LEU A 184 6.01 -2.30 1.72
C LEU A 184 6.44 -2.37 3.20
N HIS A 185 5.76 -3.16 4.03
CA HIS A 185 6.21 -3.38 5.41
C HIS A 185 7.64 -3.91 5.44
N SER A 186 7.95 -4.96 4.67
CA SER A 186 9.29 -5.56 4.63
C SER A 186 10.29 -4.64 3.93
N LEU A 187 9.86 -3.93 2.87
CA LEU A 187 10.66 -2.89 2.22
C LEU A 187 11.14 -1.84 3.22
N PHE A 188 10.24 -1.28 4.03
CA PHE A 188 10.61 -0.24 4.99
C PHE A 188 11.28 -0.80 6.24
N LYS A 189 10.89 -1.98 6.72
CA LYS A 189 11.45 -2.57 7.93
C LYS A 189 12.87 -3.10 7.71
N ASP A 190 13.08 -3.84 6.63
CA ASP A 190 14.27 -4.67 6.47
C ASP A 190 15.30 -4.07 5.49
N HIS A 191 14.87 -3.16 4.60
CA HIS A 191 15.71 -2.62 3.54
C HIS A 191 15.89 -1.09 3.59
N PHE A 192 14.83 -0.34 3.88
CA PHE A 192 14.82 1.13 3.85
C PHE A 192 14.10 1.72 5.07
N PRO A 193 14.70 1.64 6.28
CA PRO A 193 14.10 2.18 7.49
C PRO A 193 13.81 3.68 7.34
N ILE A 194 12.64 4.07 7.86
CA ILE A 194 12.16 5.44 7.90
C ILE A 194 12.55 6.04 9.26
N GLY A 195 13.23 7.17 9.20
CA GLY A 195 13.58 7.94 10.40
C GLY A 195 14.45 9.13 10.07
N TYR A 196 14.32 10.19 10.86
CA TYR A 196 15.16 11.37 10.74
C TYR A 196 16.65 11.04 10.93
N ASN A 197 17.50 11.67 10.12
CA ASN A 197 18.97 11.58 10.19
C ASN A 197 19.56 10.16 9.99
N LEU A 198 18.81 9.27 9.31
CA LEU A 198 19.31 7.96 8.89
C LEU A 198 20.08 7.98 7.55
N GLY A 199 20.08 9.12 6.84
CA GLY A 199 20.70 9.26 5.53
C GLY A 199 20.59 10.67 4.96
N THR A 200 20.93 10.80 3.69
CA THR A 200 20.99 12.06 2.94
C THR A 200 20.30 11.94 1.57
N TYR A 201 19.78 13.06 1.06
CA TYR A 201 19.06 13.09 -0.23
C TYR A 201 19.93 12.74 -1.45
N THR A 202 21.26 12.76 -1.30
CA THR A 202 22.22 12.53 -2.40
C THR A 202 22.71 11.09 -2.50
N HIS A 203 22.64 10.30 -1.43
CA HIS A 203 23.26 8.96 -1.38
C HIS A 203 22.33 7.86 -0.89
N ASP A 204 21.33 8.19 -0.07
CA ASP A 204 20.60 7.21 0.72
C ASP A 204 19.12 7.08 0.32
N ASN A 205 18.69 7.72 -0.77
CA ASN A 205 17.33 7.52 -1.25
C ASN A 205 17.09 6.07 -1.67
N GLY A 206 15.90 5.56 -1.36
CA GLY A 206 15.47 4.23 -1.78
C GLY A 206 15.03 4.19 -3.25
N PRO A 207 14.53 3.04 -3.69
CA PRO A 207 14.37 2.75 -5.11
C PRO A 207 13.23 3.57 -5.73
N ALA A 208 13.50 4.11 -6.93
CA ALA A 208 12.49 4.70 -7.80
C ALA A 208 12.06 3.66 -8.85
N ILE A 209 10.81 3.22 -8.79
CA ILE A 209 10.28 2.14 -9.62
C ILE A 209 9.45 2.73 -10.77
N PRO A 210 9.73 2.39 -12.05
CA PRO A 210 8.91 2.83 -13.18
C PRO A 210 7.45 2.38 -13.04
N ILE A 211 6.52 3.24 -13.47
CA ILE A 211 5.08 2.96 -13.43
C ILE A 211 4.47 2.85 -14.83
N VAL A 212 3.35 2.16 -14.90
CA VAL A 212 2.43 2.11 -16.03
C VAL A 212 1.14 2.80 -15.62
N TYR A 213 0.70 3.80 -16.38
CA TYR A 213 -0.57 4.47 -16.15
C TYR A 213 -1.74 3.63 -16.65
N GLU A 214 -2.72 3.45 -15.77
CA GLU A 214 -4.06 2.92 -16.10
C GLU A 214 -5.05 4.09 -16.32
N GLN A 215 -4.77 5.23 -15.69
CA GLN A 215 -5.44 6.50 -15.91
C GLN A 215 -4.49 7.66 -15.57
N GLY A 216 -4.45 8.66 -16.46
CA GLY A 216 -3.53 9.81 -16.35
C GLY A 216 -2.26 9.60 -17.17
N SER A 217 -1.27 10.47 -16.94
CA SER A 217 0.05 10.40 -17.57
C SER A 217 1.03 11.29 -16.79
N ASP A 218 2.28 11.37 -17.25
CA ASP A 218 3.28 12.28 -16.73
C ASP A 218 2.85 13.76 -16.78
N HIS A 219 2.01 14.12 -17.76
CA HIS A 219 1.61 15.51 -17.96
C HIS A 219 0.72 16.06 -16.82
N PRO A 220 -0.38 15.38 -16.40
CA PRO A 220 -1.08 15.69 -15.17
C PRO A 220 -0.17 15.71 -13.94
N VAL A 221 0.72 14.73 -13.77
CA VAL A 221 1.66 14.70 -12.62
C VAL A 221 2.52 15.96 -12.60
N GLN A 222 3.14 16.31 -13.72
CA GLN A 222 3.95 17.53 -13.85
C GLN A 222 3.16 18.79 -13.51
N SER A 223 1.89 18.87 -13.93
CA SER A 223 1.03 20.01 -13.64
C SER A 223 0.65 20.14 -12.17
N MET A 224 0.68 19.03 -11.42
CA MET A 224 0.36 18.96 -10.00
C MET A 224 1.57 19.28 -9.10
N LEU A 225 2.79 19.23 -9.63
CA LEU A 225 3.99 19.60 -8.91
C LEU A 225 3.99 21.11 -8.55
N PRO A 226 4.57 21.48 -7.40
CA PRO A 226 4.87 22.87 -7.09
C PRO A 226 5.73 23.54 -8.18
N PRO A 227 5.51 24.83 -8.50
CA PRO A 227 6.28 25.54 -9.53
C PRO A 227 7.82 25.49 -9.35
N ASN A 228 8.31 25.59 -8.12
CA ASN A 228 9.75 25.55 -7.84
C ASN A 228 10.33 24.16 -8.08
N ILE A 229 9.63 23.10 -7.65
CA ILE A 229 10.00 21.71 -7.94
C ILE A 229 10.05 21.46 -9.45
N ALA A 230 9.01 21.89 -10.17
CA ALA A 230 8.90 21.69 -11.61
C ALA A 230 10.00 22.44 -12.39
N SER A 231 10.25 23.71 -12.06
CA SER A 231 11.25 24.54 -12.74
C SER A 231 12.69 24.08 -12.46
N ARG A 232 12.96 23.58 -11.25
CA ARG A 232 14.26 23.03 -10.85
C ARG A 232 14.46 21.57 -11.26
N LYS A 233 13.41 20.92 -11.79
CA LYS A 233 13.41 19.50 -12.21
C LYS A 233 13.81 18.56 -11.06
N GLU A 234 13.36 18.87 -9.85
CA GLU A 234 13.65 18.08 -8.65
C GLU A 234 12.81 16.79 -8.57
N ALA A 235 11.75 16.70 -9.37
CA ALA A 235 10.89 15.53 -9.47
C ALA A 235 10.66 15.16 -10.94
N ILE A 236 10.92 13.91 -11.29
CA ILE A 236 10.78 13.34 -12.64
C ILE A 236 9.55 12.43 -12.64
N PRO A 237 8.46 12.78 -13.35
CA PRO A 237 7.27 11.92 -13.47
C PRO A 237 7.57 10.53 -14.05
N GLY A 238 6.66 9.57 -13.82
CA GLY A 238 6.73 8.24 -14.41
C GLY A 238 7.30 7.16 -13.48
N PHE A 239 7.35 7.44 -12.18
CA PHE A 239 7.86 6.51 -11.17
C PHE A 239 7.00 6.52 -9.90
N VAL A 240 7.27 5.58 -9.00
CA VAL A 240 6.96 5.72 -7.56
C VAL A 240 8.26 5.43 -6.81
N GLN A 241 8.64 6.33 -5.91
CA GLN A 241 9.87 6.19 -5.13
C GLN A 241 9.57 5.97 -3.66
N PHE A 242 10.40 5.18 -3.00
CA PHE A 242 10.27 4.83 -1.58
C PHE A 242 11.48 5.32 -0.80
N ARG A 243 11.25 5.84 0.41
CA ARG A 243 12.24 6.34 1.37
C ARG A 243 13.17 7.41 0.77
N VAL A 244 12.77 8.68 0.87
CA VAL A 244 13.51 9.82 0.31
C VAL A 244 13.85 10.83 1.40
N PHE A 245 15.11 11.24 1.48
CA PHE A 245 15.55 12.29 2.39
C PHE A 245 15.45 13.67 1.75
N ASN A 246 15.22 14.70 2.55
CA ASN A 246 15.40 16.09 2.13
C ASN A 246 16.77 16.65 2.56
N LEU A 247 16.98 17.95 2.34
CA LEU A 247 18.22 18.66 2.66
C LEU A 247 18.63 18.50 4.12
N GLU A 248 17.68 18.63 5.05
CA GLU A 248 17.90 18.54 6.49
C GLU A 248 17.83 17.12 7.03
N ARG A 249 17.76 16.11 6.15
CA ARG A 249 17.74 14.67 6.50
C ARG A 249 16.45 14.21 7.18
N ALA A 250 15.36 14.95 7.02
CA ALA A 250 14.03 14.42 7.27
C ALA A 250 13.70 13.35 6.22
N CYS A 251 13.07 12.28 6.66
CA CYS A 251 12.80 11.11 5.82
C CYS A 251 11.32 11.07 5.43
N HIS A 252 11.05 10.98 4.13
CA HIS A 252 9.73 10.83 3.55
C HIS A 252 9.51 9.39 3.09
N ALA A 253 8.32 8.84 3.30
CA ALA A 253 8.07 7.42 3.03
C ALA A 253 7.90 7.12 1.54
N VAL A 254 7.08 7.89 0.84
CA VAL A 254 6.73 7.62 -0.56
C VAL A 254 6.68 8.92 -1.37
N CYS A 255 7.22 8.92 -2.58
CA CYS A 255 7.04 9.98 -3.57
C CYS A 255 6.13 9.46 -4.70
N PRO A 256 4.82 9.76 -4.65
CA PRO A 256 3.85 9.18 -5.57
C PRO A 256 3.93 9.82 -6.95
N GLY A 257 4.16 9.01 -8.00
CA GLY A 257 4.12 9.47 -9.38
C GLY A 257 5.44 10.07 -9.89
N VAL A 258 6.47 10.15 -9.05
CA VAL A 258 7.77 10.73 -9.42
C VAL A 258 8.97 9.95 -8.88
N ASN A 259 10.10 10.12 -9.56
CA ASN A 259 11.45 9.91 -9.04
C ASN A 259 11.96 11.28 -8.56
N PHE A 260 12.17 11.42 -7.26
CA PHE A 260 12.65 12.63 -6.62
C PHE A 260 14.18 12.63 -6.55
N VAL A 261 14.78 13.67 -7.11
CA VAL A 261 16.24 13.81 -7.29
C VAL A 261 16.79 15.11 -6.68
N GLY A 262 15.91 15.96 -6.13
CA GLY A 262 16.28 17.22 -5.50
C GLY A 262 16.41 17.15 -3.98
N PRO A 263 16.70 18.30 -3.35
CA PRO A 263 16.79 18.40 -1.90
C PRO A 263 15.46 18.67 -1.17
N ASN A 264 14.38 19.07 -1.86
CA ASN A 264 13.16 19.59 -1.21
C ASN A 264 11.97 18.61 -1.29
N ALA A 265 12.19 17.38 -0.81
CA ALA A 265 11.25 16.25 -0.96
C ALA A 265 9.91 16.47 -0.25
N GLU A 266 9.90 17.29 0.81
CA GLU A 266 8.75 17.64 1.65
C GLU A 266 7.59 18.30 0.90
N HIS A 267 7.83 18.82 -0.30
CA HIS A 267 6.79 19.45 -1.11
C HIS A 267 6.07 18.48 -2.06
N VAL A 268 6.54 17.24 -2.17
CA VAL A 268 6.03 16.24 -3.13
C VAL A 268 5.77 14.88 -2.49
N CYS A 269 6.68 14.41 -1.66
CA CYS A 269 6.59 13.11 -1.02
C CYS A 269 5.62 13.18 0.18
N ILE A 270 5.21 12.01 0.67
CA ILE A 270 4.20 11.83 1.72
C ILE A 270 4.67 10.81 2.75
N GLY A 271 4.10 10.89 3.95
CA GLY A 271 4.49 10.14 5.13
C GLY A 271 5.96 10.38 5.49
N GLY A 272 6.41 9.81 6.59
CA GLY A 272 7.82 9.91 6.94
C GLY A 272 8.13 9.51 8.37
N GLY A 273 9.26 10.03 8.85
CA GLY A 273 9.68 9.88 10.25
C GLY A 273 8.88 10.78 11.18
N GLY A 274 9.49 11.16 12.30
CA GLY A 274 8.86 12.03 13.31
C GLY A 274 9.55 13.38 13.50
N TYR A 275 10.49 13.76 12.63
CA TYR A 275 11.19 15.04 12.75
C TYR A 275 11.59 15.67 11.41
N TRP A 276 11.13 16.91 11.19
CA TRP A 276 11.48 17.84 10.13
C TRP A 276 11.95 19.16 10.75
N PRO A 277 13.24 19.50 10.65
CA PRO A 277 13.79 20.67 11.34
C PRO A 277 13.51 22.01 10.61
N GLU A 278 13.34 22.01 9.29
CA GLU A 278 13.16 23.27 8.56
C GLU A 278 11.76 23.86 8.82
N GLY A 279 11.74 25.11 9.29
CA GLY A 279 10.49 25.83 9.53
C GLY A 279 9.59 25.19 10.59
N GLU A 280 10.17 24.37 11.48
CA GLU A 280 9.49 23.56 12.50
C GLU A 280 8.32 24.30 13.18
N PRO A 281 7.12 23.68 13.26
CA PRO A 281 6.78 22.31 12.82
C PRO A 281 6.19 22.23 11.40
N ARG A 282 6.32 23.27 10.56
CA ARG A 282 5.50 23.45 9.33
C ARG A 282 5.57 22.34 8.28
N GLN A 283 6.58 21.47 8.33
CA GLN A 283 6.75 20.35 7.41
C GLN A 283 6.31 19.00 7.98
N CYS A 284 5.99 18.92 9.26
CA CYS A 284 5.60 17.67 9.89
C CYS A 284 4.13 17.39 9.61
N GLY A 285 3.83 16.21 9.09
CA GLY A 285 2.47 15.73 8.82
C GLY A 285 2.48 14.71 7.68
N ASP A 286 1.34 14.07 7.43
CA ASP A 286 1.25 12.99 6.44
C ASP A 286 1.49 13.50 5.02
N TYR A 287 1.06 14.72 4.71
CA TYR A 287 1.33 15.39 3.43
C TYR A 287 2.47 16.43 3.51
N ALA A 288 3.24 16.40 4.59
CA ALA A 288 4.42 17.20 4.85
C ALA A 288 4.19 18.71 4.64
N SER A 289 4.91 19.34 3.71
CA SER A 289 4.78 20.79 3.42
C SER A 289 4.30 21.07 2.01
N LYS A 290 3.36 20.26 1.52
CA LYS A 290 2.61 20.58 0.29
C LYS A 290 1.86 21.92 0.35
N ASP A 291 1.75 22.54 1.52
CA ASP A 291 1.15 23.85 1.79
C ASP A 291 2.16 24.97 2.12
N TRP A 292 3.47 24.78 1.91
CA TRP A 292 4.53 25.69 2.38
C TRP A 292 4.31 27.18 2.04
N ASN A 293 3.86 27.48 0.83
CA ASN A 293 3.49 28.82 0.35
C ASN A 293 1.96 29.01 0.27
N GLY A 294 1.24 28.43 1.23
CA GLY A 294 -0.21 28.47 1.38
C GLY A 294 -0.93 27.23 0.85
N TYR A 295 -2.05 26.92 1.49
CA TYR A 295 -2.92 25.79 1.20
C TYR A 295 -3.45 25.81 -0.24
N GLY A 296 -3.01 24.84 -1.05
CA GLY A 296 -3.55 24.58 -2.39
C GLY A 296 -3.29 25.69 -3.41
N THR A 297 -2.38 26.62 -3.12
CA THR A 297 -2.16 27.83 -3.92
C THR A 297 -1.47 27.57 -5.25
N ARG A 298 -0.74 26.44 -5.36
CA ARG A 298 0.16 26.12 -6.48
C ARG A 298 1.14 27.27 -6.78
N LYS A 299 1.65 27.93 -5.73
CA LYS A 299 2.67 28.99 -5.82
C LYS A 299 3.95 28.48 -5.19
N GLU A 300 5.09 28.83 -5.79
CA GLU A 300 6.44 28.49 -5.28
C GLU A 300 6.57 27.01 -4.91
N TRP A 301 6.53 26.66 -3.62
CA TRP A 301 6.69 25.30 -3.10
C TRP A 301 5.37 24.60 -2.72
N SER A 302 4.23 25.29 -2.81
CA SER A 302 2.93 24.67 -2.57
C SER A 302 2.42 23.86 -3.76
N SER A 303 1.84 22.71 -3.45
CA SER A 303 1.01 21.93 -4.36
C SER A 303 -0.34 22.61 -4.61
N ASN A 304 -1.09 22.12 -5.60
CA ASN A 304 -2.45 22.58 -5.85
C ASN A 304 -3.46 21.93 -4.90
N LYS A 305 -4.65 22.52 -4.81
CA LYS A 305 -5.75 22.06 -3.95
C LYS A 305 -6.15 20.59 -4.21
N ARG A 306 -6.12 20.14 -5.47
CA ARG A 306 -6.48 18.77 -5.83
C ARG A 306 -5.56 17.74 -5.18
N VAL A 307 -4.25 18.00 -5.12
CA VAL A 307 -3.28 17.08 -4.51
C VAL A 307 -3.52 16.94 -3.01
N ILE A 308 -3.73 18.05 -2.31
CA ILE A 308 -3.89 18.05 -0.85
C ILE A 308 -5.28 17.59 -0.40
N GLU A 309 -6.31 17.73 -1.23
CA GLU A 309 -7.67 17.23 -0.96
C GLU A 309 -7.97 15.89 -1.62
N SER A 310 -6.94 15.06 -1.76
CA SER A 310 -7.07 13.70 -2.27
C SER A 310 -6.32 12.75 -1.37
N THR A 311 -6.82 11.53 -1.26
CA THR A 311 -6.20 10.39 -0.58
C THR A 311 -5.43 9.56 -1.60
N ILE A 312 -4.30 8.98 -1.18
CA ILE A 312 -3.56 8.01 -1.98
C ILE A 312 -3.86 6.59 -1.46
N LEU A 313 -4.56 5.80 -2.26
CA LEU A 313 -4.87 4.40 -1.98
C LEU A 313 -3.76 3.49 -2.52
N PHE A 314 -3.31 2.53 -1.72
CA PHE A 314 -2.24 1.57 -2.05
C PHE A 314 -2.79 0.16 -2.19
N PHE A 315 -2.42 -0.49 -3.29
CA PHE A 315 -2.85 -1.84 -3.61
C PHE A 315 -1.66 -2.75 -3.88
N TYR A 316 -1.81 -4.04 -3.56
CA TYR A 316 -0.84 -5.09 -3.83
C TYR A 316 -1.34 -6.12 -4.85
N ARG A 317 -0.42 -6.65 -5.64
CA ARG A 317 -0.63 -7.86 -6.45
C ARG A 317 0.66 -8.64 -6.64
#